data_AF-A0A2G5DYJ2-F1
#
_entry.id   AF-A0A2G5DYJ2-F1
#
_cell.length_a   1.000
_cell.length_b   1.000
_cell.length_c   1.000
_cell.angle_alpha   90.00
_cell.angle_beta   90.00
_cell.angle_gamma   90.00
#
_symmetry.space_group_name_H-M   'P 1'
#
loop_
_entity.id
_entity.type
_entity.pdbx_description
1 polymer ?
#
loop_
_entity_poly.entity_id
_entity_poly.type
_entity_poly.pdbx_seq_one_letter_code
_entity_poly.pdbx_strand_id
1 'polypeptide(L)'
;MEITQILLFVQSADANVQINAETNIKQFQDQNLPPFHYSLSVELSTEDKPIESRRLAGIVLKNSLDGKHIARKEQLIQQWVGIDASAKSNIKDLLLRTVGLQDEVNSVHTAVVQGITLADHVAEVRLAVTKALYNALDFAQTNFDNEMERTYIVKIVCETAVSKEPEIRQAALECLVSISSTYYHVLQPYMQTLFELTSRAVRGTRTCCTSRD
;
A
#
# COMPACT_ATOMS: atom_id res chain seq x y z
N MET A 1 -19.21 -15.33 -17.26
CA MET A 1 -18.04 -15.37 -18.18
C MET A 1 -16.81 -15.51 -17.30
N GLU A 2 -16.02 -16.58 -17.46
CA GLU A 2 -14.85 -16.79 -16.60
C GLU A 2 -13.69 -15.91 -17.06
N ILE A 3 -13.32 -14.90 -16.27
CA ILE A 3 -12.25 -13.96 -16.61
C ILE A 3 -10.89 -14.67 -16.76
N THR A 4 -10.67 -15.77 -16.05
CA THR A 4 -9.46 -16.60 -16.11
C THR A 4 -9.12 -17.01 -17.55
N GLN A 5 -10.06 -17.63 -18.27
CA GLN A 5 -9.80 -18.12 -19.63
C GLN A 5 -9.54 -16.98 -20.61
N ILE A 6 -10.29 -15.89 -20.48
CA ILE A 6 -10.12 -14.71 -21.34
C ILE A 6 -8.72 -14.13 -21.15
N LEU A 7 -8.27 -13.98 -19.91
CA LEU A 7 -6.92 -13.48 -19.62
C LEU A 7 -5.86 -14.42 -20.20
N LEU A 8 -5.98 -15.73 -20.01
CA LEU A 8 -5.02 -16.69 -20.58
C LEU A 8 -4.97 -16.63 -22.11
N PHE A 9 -6.11 -16.43 -22.79
CA PHE A 9 -6.17 -16.31 -24.24
C PHE A 9 -5.54 -15.03 -24.79
N VAL A 10 -5.39 -13.97 -23.99
CA VAL A 10 -4.63 -12.76 -24.40
C VAL A 10 -3.15 -13.09 -24.66
N GLN A 11 -2.62 -14.18 -24.09
CA GLN A 11 -1.25 -14.64 -24.35
C GLN A 11 -1.16 -15.75 -25.42
N SER A 12 -2.26 -16.05 -26.12
CA SER A 12 -2.27 -17.09 -27.15
C SER A 12 -1.29 -16.76 -28.29
N ALA A 13 -0.59 -17.79 -28.80
CA ALA A 13 0.21 -17.66 -30.01
C ALA A 13 -0.66 -17.54 -31.29
N ASP A 14 -1.93 -17.94 -31.21
CA ASP A 14 -2.91 -17.74 -32.28
C ASP A 14 -3.49 -16.32 -32.20
N ALA A 15 -3.18 -15.51 -33.22
CA ALA A 15 -3.61 -14.12 -33.33
C ALA A 15 -5.15 -13.96 -33.30
N ASN A 16 -5.92 -14.91 -33.85
CA ASN A 16 -7.38 -14.83 -33.83
C ASN A 16 -7.90 -15.03 -32.40
N VAL A 17 -7.33 -15.97 -31.66
CA VAL A 17 -7.69 -16.23 -30.26
C VAL A 17 -7.34 -15.03 -29.39
N GLN A 18 -6.15 -14.44 -29.58
CA GLN A 18 -5.73 -13.24 -28.87
C GLN A 18 -6.66 -12.05 -29.15
N ILE A 19 -6.95 -11.74 -30.42
CA ILE A 19 -7.82 -10.61 -30.81
C ILE A 19 -9.24 -10.80 -30.26
N ASN A 20 -9.78 -12.02 -30.31
CA ASN A 20 -11.08 -12.33 -29.75
C ASN A 20 -11.09 -12.14 -28.22
N ALA A 21 -10.03 -12.55 -27.52
CA ALA A 21 -9.89 -12.34 -26.09
C ALA A 21 -9.81 -10.85 -25.72
N GLU A 22 -9.00 -10.07 -26.44
CA GLU A 22 -8.89 -8.61 -26.24
C GLU A 22 -10.23 -7.90 -26.50
N THR A 23 -10.97 -8.35 -27.51
CA THR A 23 -12.31 -7.83 -27.83
C THR A 23 -13.30 -8.13 -26.71
N ASN A 24 -13.29 -9.36 -26.19
CA ASN A 24 -14.13 -9.74 -25.06
C ASN A 24 -13.82 -8.93 -23.78
N ILE A 25 -12.54 -8.63 -23.51
CA ILE A 25 -12.15 -7.77 -22.39
C ILE A 25 -12.75 -6.37 -22.55
N LYS A 26 -12.58 -5.75 -23.72
CA LYS A 26 -13.11 -4.40 -23.99
C LYS A 26 -14.63 -4.37 -23.89
N GLN A 27 -15.30 -5.35 -24.49
CA GLN A 27 -16.75 -5.46 -24.44
C GLN A 27 -17.25 -5.61 -22.99
N PHE A 28 -16.60 -6.44 -22.17
CA PHE A 28 -16.99 -6.61 -20.78
C PHE A 28 -16.79 -5.32 -19.96
N GLN A 29 -15.66 -4.64 -20.17
CA GLN A 29 -15.37 -3.35 -19.56
C GLN A 29 -16.43 -2.28 -19.92
N ASP A 30 -16.76 -2.15 -21.20
CA ASP A 30 -17.67 -1.12 -21.71
C ASP A 30 -19.13 -1.37 -21.31
N GLN A 31 -19.54 -2.65 -21.23
CA GLN A 31 -20.93 -3.01 -20.88
C GLN A 31 -21.17 -3.02 -19.38
N ASN A 32 -20.20 -3.48 -18.58
CA ASN A 32 -20.39 -3.77 -17.16
C ASN A 32 -19.12 -3.47 -16.35
N LEU A 33 -18.80 -2.18 -16.20
CA LEU A 33 -17.57 -1.75 -15.54
C LEU A 33 -17.42 -2.23 -14.07
N PRO A 34 -18.45 -2.15 -13.19
CA PRO A 34 -18.29 -2.64 -11.81
C PRO A 34 -18.11 -4.16 -11.72
N PRO A 35 -18.92 -5.01 -12.39
CA PRO A 35 -18.68 -6.46 -12.45
C PRO A 35 -17.33 -6.82 -13.08
N PHE A 36 -16.86 -6.05 -14.07
CA PHE A 36 -15.55 -6.22 -14.68
C PHE A 36 -14.42 -6.02 -13.66
N HIS A 37 -14.41 -4.90 -12.94
CA HIS A 37 -13.42 -4.65 -11.87
C HIS A 37 -13.50 -5.69 -10.75
N TYR A 38 -14.70 -6.08 -10.34
CA TYR A 38 -14.90 -7.13 -9.34
C TYR A 38 -14.29 -8.47 -9.81
N SER A 39 -14.57 -8.89 -11.04
CA SER A 39 -14.05 -10.15 -11.58
C SER A 39 -12.52 -10.18 -11.63
N LEU A 40 -11.89 -9.08 -12.05
CA LEU A 40 -10.44 -8.95 -12.04
C LEU A 40 -9.86 -8.99 -10.63
N SER A 41 -10.54 -8.38 -9.66
CA SER A 41 -10.11 -8.35 -8.26
C SER A 41 -10.23 -9.73 -7.60
N VAL A 42 -11.30 -10.47 -7.87
CA VAL A 42 -11.45 -11.88 -7.43
C VAL A 42 -10.33 -12.74 -8.01
N GLU A 43 -10.10 -12.66 -9.32
CA GLU A 43 -9.03 -13.43 -10.00
C GLU A 43 -7.68 -13.17 -9.35
N LEU A 44 -7.36 -11.89 -9.09
CA LEU A 44 -6.09 -11.47 -8.50
C LEU A 44 -5.91 -11.98 -7.05
N SER A 45 -6.99 -11.96 -6.25
CA SER A 45 -7.00 -12.33 -4.83
C SER A 45 -7.07 -13.83 -4.54
N THR A 46 -7.40 -14.66 -5.54
CA THR A 46 -7.58 -16.10 -5.35
C THR A 46 -6.25 -16.82 -5.57
N GLU A 47 -5.66 -17.39 -4.53
CA GLU A 47 -4.33 -18.02 -4.60
C GLU A 47 -4.28 -19.26 -5.48
N ASP A 48 -5.38 -20.00 -5.58
CA ASP A 48 -5.52 -21.21 -6.40
C ASP A 48 -5.60 -20.92 -7.91
N LYS A 49 -5.67 -19.64 -8.32
CA LYS A 49 -5.70 -19.26 -9.74
C LYS A 49 -4.30 -19.26 -10.35
N PRO A 50 -4.17 -19.55 -11.66
CA PRO A 50 -2.88 -19.52 -12.35
C PRO A 50 -2.13 -18.19 -12.16
N ILE A 51 -0.82 -18.28 -11.91
CA ILE A 51 0.04 -17.09 -11.71
C ILE A 51 -0.07 -16.12 -12.89
N GLU A 52 -0.14 -16.65 -14.11
CA GLU A 52 -0.25 -15.85 -15.32
C GLU A 52 -1.59 -15.11 -15.44
N SER A 53 -2.71 -15.74 -15.09
CA SER A 53 -4.01 -15.06 -15.12
C SER A 53 -4.10 -13.99 -14.02
N ARG A 54 -3.54 -14.25 -12.84
CA ARG A 54 -3.41 -13.26 -11.76
C ARG A 54 -2.58 -12.05 -12.20
N ARG A 55 -1.40 -12.28 -12.80
CA ARG A 55 -0.53 -11.22 -13.31
C ARG A 55 -1.24 -10.35 -14.34
N LEU A 56 -1.93 -10.97 -15.29
CA LEU A 56 -2.70 -10.23 -16.30
C LEU A 56 -3.89 -9.49 -15.70
N ALA A 57 -4.61 -10.09 -14.75
CA ALA A 57 -5.71 -9.43 -14.05
C ALA A 57 -5.25 -8.12 -13.40
N GLY A 58 -4.08 -8.13 -12.75
CA GLY A 58 -3.46 -6.94 -12.17
C GLY A 58 -3.10 -5.87 -13.21
N ILE A 59 -2.55 -6.27 -14.35
CA ILE A 59 -2.20 -5.35 -15.44
C ILE A 59 -3.46 -4.71 -16.04
N VAL A 60 -4.47 -5.52 -16.35
CA VAL A 60 -5.73 -5.07 -16.95
C VAL A 60 -6.46 -4.15 -15.98
N LEU A 61 -6.55 -4.53 -14.71
CA LEU A 61 -7.17 -3.71 -13.68
C LEU A 61 -6.44 -2.37 -13.50
N LYS A 62 -5.10 -2.38 -13.45
CA LYS A 62 -4.31 -1.14 -13.38
C LYS A 62 -4.60 -0.22 -14.56
N ASN A 63 -4.60 -0.76 -15.79
CA ASN A 63 -4.86 0.00 -17.00
C ASN A 63 -6.32 0.52 -17.09
N SER A 64 -7.25 -0.13 -16.39
CA SER A 64 -8.63 0.33 -16.27
C SER A 64 -8.83 1.45 -15.25
N LEU A 65 -7.89 1.64 -14.32
CA LEU A 65 -7.95 2.66 -13.26
C LEU A 65 -6.98 3.83 -13.48
N ASP A 66 -5.92 3.63 -14.27
CA ASP A 66 -4.89 4.63 -14.53
C ASP A 66 -4.54 4.69 -16.02
N GLY A 67 -4.28 5.91 -16.52
CA GLY A 67 -4.00 6.17 -17.93
C GLY A 67 -2.74 7.02 -18.10
N LYS A 68 -1.97 6.79 -19.16
CA LYS A 68 -0.74 7.54 -19.46
C LYS A 68 -0.96 9.04 -19.70
N HIS A 69 -2.15 9.43 -20.16
CA HIS A 69 -2.51 10.81 -20.48
C HIS A 69 -3.52 11.36 -19.47
N ILE A 70 -3.34 12.62 -19.07
CA ILE A 70 -4.16 13.32 -18.06
C ILE A 70 -5.66 13.25 -18.40
N ALA A 71 -6.03 13.57 -19.64
CA ALA A 71 -7.42 13.54 -20.09
C ALA A 71 -8.06 12.15 -19.97
N ARG A 72 -7.31 11.08 -20.27
CA ARG A 72 -7.79 9.71 -20.12
C ARG A 72 -7.93 9.34 -18.64
N LYS A 73 -6.98 9.76 -17.81
CA LYS A 73 -7.00 9.54 -16.36
C LYS A 73 -8.21 10.21 -15.70
N GLU A 74 -8.53 11.44 -16.06
CA GLU A 74 -9.72 12.15 -15.56
C GLU A 74 -11.02 11.41 -15.92
N GLN A 75 -11.14 10.90 -17.16
CA GLN A 75 -12.28 10.09 -17.57
C GLN A 75 -12.42 8.81 -16.73
N LEU A 76 -11.33 8.08 -16.50
CA LEU A 76 -11.33 6.86 -15.69
C LEU A 76 -11.69 7.15 -14.23
N ILE A 77 -11.22 8.26 -13.67
CA ILE A 77 -11.58 8.71 -12.32
C ILE A 77 -13.09 9.00 -12.24
N GLN A 78 -13.66 9.71 -13.20
CA GLN A 78 -15.10 10.00 -13.22
C GLN A 78 -15.94 8.72 -13.32
N GLN A 79 -15.51 7.77 -14.16
CA GLN A 79 -16.15 6.46 -14.26
C GLN A 79 -16.09 5.69 -12.93
N TRP A 80 -14.95 5.70 -12.24
CA TRP A 80 -14.78 5.06 -10.94
C TRP A 80 -15.62 5.72 -9.85
N VAL A 81 -15.66 7.06 -9.79
CA VAL A 81 -16.47 7.82 -8.82
C VAL A 81 -17.96 7.46 -8.96
N GLY A 82 -18.43 7.28 -10.20
CA GLY A 82 -19.81 6.89 -10.52
C GLY A 82 -20.21 5.46 -10.13
N ILE A 83 -19.26 4.60 -9.74
CA ILE A 83 -19.57 3.25 -9.23
C ILE A 83 -20.21 3.38 -7.85
N ASP A 84 -21.21 2.54 -7.58
CA ASP A 84 -21.87 2.45 -6.26
C ASP A 84 -20.87 2.21 -5.11
N ALA A 85 -21.16 2.78 -3.95
CA ALA A 85 -20.28 2.71 -2.78
C ALA A 85 -20.05 1.26 -2.31
N SER A 86 -21.08 0.40 -2.34
CA SER A 86 -20.96 -1.00 -1.91
C SER A 86 -20.07 -1.81 -2.87
N ALA A 87 -20.22 -1.60 -4.18
CA ALA A 87 -19.39 -2.23 -5.19
C ALA A 87 -17.92 -1.79 -5.06
N LYS A 88 -17.68 -0.49 -4.83
CA LYS A 88 -16.33 0.03 -4.55
C LYS A 88 -15.73 -0.59 -3.29
N SER A 89 -16.52 -0.77 -2.22
CA SER A 89 -16.06 -1.42 -0.99
C SER A 89 -15.61 -2.85 -1.26
N ASN A 90 -16.46 -3.66 -1.90
CA ASN A 90 -16.14 -5.05 -2.21
C ASN A 90 -14.89 -5.20 -3.10
N ILE A 91 -14.72 -4.30 -4.08
CA ILE A 91 -13.52 -4.29 -4.93
C ILE A 91 -12.28 -3.94 -4.10
N LYS A 92 -12.35 -2.91 -3.25
CA LYS A 92 -11.24 -2.55 -2.35
C LYS A 92 -10.87 -3.71 -1.44
N ASP A 93 -11.87 -4.39 -0.87
CA ASP A 93 -11.67 -5.56 0.00
C ASP A 93 -10.95 -6.71 -0.73
N LEU A 94 -11.29 -6.99 -1.98
CA LEU A 94 -10.59 -8.03 -2.74
C LEU A 94 -9.15 -7.63 -3.09
N LEU A 95 -8.92 -6.35 -3.38
CA LEU A 95 -7.58 -5.86 -3.72
C LEU A 95 -6.68 -5.85 -2.50
N LEU A 96 -7.20 -5.45 -1.35
CA LEU A 96 -6.50 -5.52 -0.08
C LEU A 96 -6.17 -6.99 0.28
N ARG A 97 -7.04 -7.98 0.01
CA ARG A 97 -6.70 -9.43 0.17
C ARG A 97 -5.43 -9.81 -0.59
N THR A 98 -5.35 -9.38 -1.84
CA THR A 98 -4.25 -9.75 -2.74
C THR A 98 -2.90 -9.33 -2.20
N VAL A 99 -2.81 -8.12 -1.63
CA VAL A 99 -1.57 -7.59 -1.07
C VAL A 99 -1.33 -8.04 0.39
N GLY A 100 -2.13 -9.00 0.88
CA GLY A 100 -2.05 -9.54 2.24
C GLY A 100 -2.74 -8.67 3.30
N LEU A 101 -3.49 -7.64 2.89
CA LEU A 101 -4.06 -6.63 3.78
C LEU A 101 -5.47 -6.96 4.30
N GLN A 102 -6.10 -8.10 3.95
CA GLN A 102 -7.50 -8.38 4.33
C GLN A 102 -7.75 -9.36 5.46
N ASP A 103 -6.80 -10.25 5.77
CA ASP A 103 -6.80 -10.79 7.14
C ASP A 103 -6.66 -9.63 8.16
N GLU A 104 -6.31 -8.45 7.63
CA GLU A 104 -6.12 -7.20 8.29
C GLU A 104 -7.08 -6.07 7.85
N VAL A 105 -8.24 -6.29 7.23
CA VAL A 105 -9.17 -5.13 7.02
C VAL A 105 -9.97 -4.77 8.27
N ASN A 106 -10.05 -5.68 9.24
CA ASN A 106 -10.36 -5.33 10.64
C ASN A 106 -9.10 -5.07 11.49
N SER A 107 -7.91 -5.11 10.90
CA SER A 107 -6.64 -4.85 11.58
C SER A 107 -5.64 -4.11 10.69
N VAL A 108 -6.08 -3.08 9.95
CA VAL A 108 -5.20 -2.33 9.01
C VAL A 108 -4.05 -1.67 9.77
N HIS A 109 -4.17 -1.58 11.10
CA HIS A 109 -3.17 -1.10 12.03
C HIS A 109 -2.22 -2.16 12.56
N THR A 110 -2.41 -3.41 12.17
CA THR A 110 -1.46 -4.49 12.37
C THR A 110 -0.61 -4.69 11.11
N ALA A 111 -1.13 -4.45 9.90
CA ALA A 111 -0.39 -4.64 8.65
C ALA A 111 0.84 -3.73 8.50
N VAL A 112 0.61 -2.44 8.75
CA VAL A 112 1.67 -1.43 8.70
C VAL A 112 2.64 -1.63 9.86
N VAL A 113 2.18 -2.22 10.97
CA VAL A 113 2.96 -2.28 12.21
C VAL A 113 3.68 -3.63 12.38
N GLN A 114 3.14 -4.73 11.85
CA GLN A 114 3.79 -6.03 11.60
C GLN A 114 4.68 -5.97 10.35
N GLY A 115 4.34 -5.16 9.35
CA GLY A 115 5.22 -4.80 8.25
C GLY A 115 6.48 -4.03 8.70
N ILE A 116 6.52 -3.57 9.96
CA ILE A 116 7.69 -2.95 10.58
C ILE A 116 8.46 -3.90 11.53
N THR A 117 8.13 -5.20 11.55
CA THR A 117 9.07 -6.23 12.06
C THR A 117 10.18 -6.44 11.02
N LEU A 118 11.05 -5.43 10.89
CA LEU A 118 11.83 -5.10 9.70
C LEU A 118 13.30 -5.53 9.74
N ALA A 119 13.65 -6.53 10.56
CA ALA A 119 15.04 -6.99 10.61
C ALA A 119 15.46 -7.76 9.33
N ASP A 120 14.53 -8.47 8.68
CA ASP A 120 14.84 -9.44 7.62
C ASP A 120 14.42 -9.01 6.19
N HIS A 121 13.77 -7.85 6.03
CA HIS A 121 13.30 -7.40 4.71
C HIS A 121 14.32 -6.53 3.95
N VAL A 122 14.27 -6.57 2.62
CA VAL A 122 15.11 -5.77 1.73
C VAL A 122 14.84 -4.27 1.93
N ALA A 123 15.90 -3.45 2.02
CA ALA A 123 15.86 -2.03 2.39
C ALA A 123 14.80 -1.19 1.64
N GLU A 124 14.59 -1.44 0.35
CA GLU A 124 13.61 -0.72 -0.47
C GLU A 124 12.17 -0.92 0.03
N VAL A 125 11.82 -2.15 0.42
CA VAL A 125 10.50 -2.50 0.97
C VAL A 125 10.31 -1.78 2.30
N ARG A 126 11.35 -1.78 3.14
CA ARG A 126 11.33 -1.11 4.45
C ARG A 126 11.08 0.39 4.33
N LEU A 127 11.73 1.03 3.37
CA LEU A 127 11.54 2.45 3.08
C LEU A 127 10.13 2.74 2.58
N ALA A 128 9.60 1.91 1.68
CA ALA A 128 8.24 2.05 1.16
C ALA A 128 7.19 1.94 2.28
N VAL A 129 7.33 0.94 3.17
CA VAL A 129 6.45 0.75 4.33
C VAL A 129 6.52 1.94 5.29
N THR A 130 7.71 2.44 5.59
CA THR A 130 7.89 3.59 6.49
C THR A 130 7.22 4.85 5.92
N LYS A 131 7.33 5.08 4.61
CA LYS A 131 6.65 6.19 3.92
C LYS A 131 5.13 6.00 3.85
N ALA A 132 4.66 4.77 3.70
CA ALA A 132 3.23 4.46 3.75
C ALA A 132 2.66 4.75 5.14
N LEU A 133 3.38 4.37 6.21
CA LEU A 133 3.01 4.72 7.58
C LEU A 133 2.91 6.24 7.76
N TYR A 134 3.92 7.01 7.32
CA TYR A 134 3.90 8.47 7.41
C TYR A 134 2.60 9.06 6.84
N ASN A 135 2.21 8.63 5.63
CA ASN A 135 1.00 9.12 4.97
C ASN A 135 -0.30 8.67 5.66
N ALA A 136 -0.27 7.58 6.42
CA ALA A 136 -1.43 7.04 7.13
C ALA A 136 -1.64 7.71 8.50
N LEU A 137 -0.62 8.37 9.07
CA LEU A 137 -0.67 8.93 10.42
C LEU A 137 -1.79 9.95 10.61
N ASP A 138 -2.16 10.73 9.58
CA ASP A 138 -3.25 11.71 9.66
C ASP A 138 -4.63 11.06 9.89
N PHE A 139 -4.75 9.76 9.63
CA PHE A 139 -5.99 9.00 9.74
C PHE A 139 -5.99 8.03 10.94
N ALA A 140 -4.92 8.02 11.74
CA ALA A 140 -4.68 7.01 12.78
C ALA A 140 -5.25 7.37 14.18
N GLN A 141 -6.22 8.29 14.26
CA GLN A 141 -6.74 8.80 15.54
C GLN A 141 -7.23 7.68 16.45
N THR A 142 -8.07 6.78 15.95
CA THR A 142 -8.62 5.65 16.71
C THR A 142 -7.52 4.73 17.29
N ASN A 143 -6.36 4.68 16.64
CA ASN A 143 -5.22 3.85 17.05
C ASN A 143 -4.40 4.52 18.12
N PHE A 144 -4.23 5.83 17.99
CA PHE A 144 -3.61 6.63 19.03
C PHE A 144 -4.51 6.76 20.26
N ASP A 145 -5.83 6.58 20.12
CA ASP A 145 -6.75 6.44 21.25
C ASP A 145 -6.61 5.08 21.96
N ASN A 146 -6.27 4.01 21.23
CA ASN A 146 -6.00 2.68 21.80
C ASN A 146 -4.55 2.58 22.31
N GLU A 147 -4.37 2.43 23.62
CA GLU A 147 -3.04 2.37 24.24
C GLU A 147 -2.13 1.26 23.71
N MET A 148 -2.67 0.08 23.41
CA MET A 148 -1.85 -1.03 22.90
C MET A 148 -1.33 -0.74 21.49
N GLU A 149 -2.20 -0.24 20.62
CA GLU A 149 -1.87 0.08 19.24
C GLU A 149 -0.93 1.28 19.14
N ARG A 150 -1.23 2.36 19.89
CA ARG A 150 -0.33 3.51 20.04
C ARG A 150 1.07 3.08 20.48
N THR A 151 1.15 2.29 21.54
CA THR A 151 2.43 1.81 22.08
C THR A 151 3.19 1.00 21.04
N TYR A 152 2.48 0.15 20.30
CA TYR A 152 3.10 -0.64 19.24
C TYR A 152 3.62 0.24 18.10
N ILE A 153 2.82 1.16 17.56
CA ILE A 153 3.21 2.11 16.51
C ILE A 153 4.44 2.92 16.92
N VAL A 154 4.41 3.55 18.10
CA VAL A 154 5.52 4.40 18.57
C VAL A 154 6.79 3.58 18.76
N LYS A 155 6.70 2.36 19.33
CA LYS A 155 7.85 1.46 19.49
C LYS A 155 8.49 1.15 18.14
N ILE A 156 7.67 0.78 17.18
CA ILE A 156 8.07 0.34 15.84
C ILE A 156 8.75 1.48 15.05
N VAL A 157 8.21 2.69 15.12
CA VAL A 157 8.84 3.87 14.49
C VAL A 157 10.17 4.19 15.19
N CYS A 158 10.23 4.10 16.52
CA CYS A 158 11.47 4.28 17.29
C CYS A 158 12.56 3.27 16.90
N GLU A 159 12.22 1.99 16.75
CA GLU A 159 13.14 0.94 16.29
C GLU A 159 13.60 1.18 14.84
N THR A 160 12.71 1.66 13.99
CA THR A 160 13.05 2.00 12.59
C THR A 160 13.95 3.23 12.50
N ALA A 161 13.81 4.19 13.42
CA ALA A 161 14.65 5.39 13.49
C ALA A 161 16.13 5.08 13.78
N VAL A 162 16.47 3.87 14.24
CA VAL A 162 17.85 3.42 14.44
C VAL A 162 18.38 2.49 13.33
N SER A 163 17.69 2.42 12.19
CA SER A 163 18.11 1.60 11.04
C SER A 163 19.53 1.91 10.55
N LYS A 164 20.19 0.93 9.90
CA LYS A 164 21.52 1.12 9.31
C LYS A 164 21.49 2.02 8.08
N GLU A 165 20.39 2.00 7.33
CA GLU A 165 20.17 2.76 6.11
C GLU A 165 19.70 4.19 6.43
N PRO A 166 20.39 5.22 5.91
CA PRO A 166 20.08 6.62 6.24
C PRO A 166 18.69 7.05 5.80
N GLU A 167 18.22 6.57 4.64
CA GLU A 167 16.92 6.93 4.07
C GLU A 167 15.77 6.41 4.93
N ILE A 168 15.91 5.20 5.48
CA ILE A 168 14.92 4.62 6.39
C ILE A 168 14.90 5.37 7.72
N ARG A 169 16.08 5.72 8.27
CA ARG A 169 16.15 6.55 9.47
C ARG A 169 15.46 7.89 9.28
N GLN A 170 15.70 8.55 8.15
CA GLN A 170 15.08 9.82 7.84
C GLN A 170 13.55 9.69 7.79
N ALA A 171 13.02 8.72 7.04
CA ALA A 171 11.58 8.50 6.94
C ALA A 171 10.93 8.18 8.30
N ALA A 172 11.61 7.43 9.17
CA ALA A 172 11.12 7.14 10.51
C ALA A 172 11.15 8.38 11.42
N LEU A 173 12.16 9.25 11.31
CA LEU A 173 12.19 10.53 12.02
C LEU A 173 11.08 11.47 11.54
N GLU A 174 10.76 11.48 10.24
CA GLU A 174 9.59 12.21 9.69
C GLU A 174 8.28 11.69 10.30
N CYS A 175 8.14 10.37 10.47
CA CYS A 175 7.02 9.78 11.22
C CYS A 175 6.98 10.27 12.67
N LEU A 176 8.12 10.29 13.39
CA LEU A 176 8.15 10.78 14.77
C LEU A 176 7.76 12.26 14.88
N VAL A 177 8.15 13.09 13.91
CA VAL A 177 7.75 14.51 13.86
C VAL A 177 6.24 14.64 13.64
N SER A 178 5.66 13.88 12.70
CA SER A 178 4.22 13.86 12.47
C SER A 178 3.47 13.38 13.72
N ILE A 179 3.87 12.25 14.31
CA ILE A 179 3.30 11.74 15.56
C ILE A 179 3.36 12.78 16.68
N SER A 180 4.52 13.43 16.85
CA SER A 180 4.72 14.44 17.89
C SER A 180 3.86 15.68 17.67
N SER A 181 3.58 16.04 16.42
CA SER A 181 2.78 17.20 16.07
C SER A 181 1.28 16.93 16.22
N THR A 182 0.83 15.75 15.82
CA THR A 182 -0.59 15.39 15.77
C THR A 182 -1.10 14.78 17.09
N TYR A 183 -0.28 13.97 17.76
CA TYR A 183 -0.70 13.14 18.89
C TYR A 183 -0.01 13.49 20.21
N TYR A 184 0.58 14.69 20.34
CA TYR A 184 1.39 15.11 21.51
C TYR A 184 0.77 14.76 22.87
N HIS A 185 -0.54 14.97 23.02
CA HIS A 185 -1.28 14.78 24.26
C HIS A 185 -1.22 13.34 24.83
N VAL A 186 -0.99 12.33 23.99
CA VAL A 186 -0.85 10.92 24.42
C VAL A 186 0.61 10.44 24.46
N LEU A 187 1.59 11.32 24.22
CA LEU A 187 3.00 10.91 24.10
C LEU A 187 3.81 10.93 25.39
N GLN A 188 3.25 11.40 26.50
CA GLN A 188 3.95 11.48 27.79
C GLN A 188 4.72 10.20 28.15
N PRO A 189 4.18 8.97 27.97
CA PRO A 189 4.91 7.74 28.31
C PRO A 189 6.17 7.49 27.47
N TYR A 190 6.28 8.08 26.28
CA TYR A 190 7.36 7.82 25.32
C TYR A 190 8.40 8.96 25.27
N MET A 191 8.16 10.08 25.96
CA MET A 191 8.98 11.30 25.85
C MET A 191 10.47 11.07 26.15
N GLN A 192 10.81 10.21 27.12
CA GLN A 192 12.20 9.88 27.41
C GLN A 192 12.88 9.19 26.21
N THR A 193 12.24 8.16 25.64
CA THR A 193 12.74 7.44 24.47
C THR A 193 12.87 8.37 23.25
N LEU A 194 11.86 9.21 23.02
CA LEU A 194 11.88 10.20 21.94
C LEU A 194 13.01 11.22 22.12
N PHE A 195 13.25 11.68 23.35
CA PHE A 195 14.35 12.59 23.67
C PHE A 195 15.72 11.94 23.40
N GLU A 196 15.93 10.71 23.85
CA GLU A 196 17.19 9.98 23.64
C GLU A 196 17.46 9.75 22.14
N LEU A 197 16.45 9.34 21.38
CA LEU A 197 16.55 9.11 19.94
C LEU A 197 16.83 10.40 19.16
N THR A 198 16.07 11.47 19.41
CA THR A 198 16.25 12.76 18.71
C THR A 198 17.59 13.41 19.08
N SER A 199 18.01 13.31 20.35
CA SER A 199 19.33 13.77 20.79
C SER A 199 20.46 13.02 20.08
N ARG A 200 20.34 11.70 19.92
CA ARG A 200 21.31 10.87 19.18
C ARG A 200 21.35 11.25 17.71
N ALA A 201 20.19 11.44 17.07
CA ALA A 201 20.11 11.84 15.67
C ALA A 201 20.86 13.17 15.42
N VAL A 202 20.62 14.18 16.26
CA VAL A 202 21.28 15.50 16.17
C VAL A 202 22.80 15.40 16.40
N ARG A 203 23.25 14.55 17.33
CA ARG A 203 24.68 14.36 17.61
C ARG A 203 25.39 13.55 16.51
N GLY A 204 24.73 12.55 15.95
CA GLY A 204 25.27 11.72 14.85
C GLY A 204 25.48 12.49 13.55
N THR A 205 24.71 13.55 13.29
CA THR A 205 24.96 14.46 12.17
C THR A 205 26.27 15.25 12.29
N ARG A 206 26.82 15.43 13.50
CA ARG A 206 28.03 16.25 13.71
C ARG A 206 29.34 15.53 13.38
N THR A 207 29.37 14.19 13.40
CA THR A 207 30.61 13.43 13.13
C THR A 207 30.89 13.22 11.64
N CYS A 208 29.92 13.45 10.76
CA CYS A 208 30.14 13.37 9.31
C CYS A 208 30.75 14.66 8.72
N CYS A 209 30.71 15.78 9.47
CA CYS A 209 31.23 17.07 9.00
C CYS A 209 32.67 17.37 9.44
N THR A 210 33.33 16.50 10.21
CA THR A 210 34.69 16.74 10.74
C THR A 210 35.77 15.84 10.12
N SER A 211 35.51 15.14 9.02
CA SER A 211 36.49 14.30 8.30
C SER A 211 36.88 14.82 6.92
N ARG A 212 36.74 16.12 6.68
CA ARG A 212 37.41 16.82 5.59
C ARG A 212 38.28 17.91 6.17
N ASP A 213 39.46 17.53 6.61
CA ASP A 213 40.69 18.34 6.62
C ASP A 213 41.87 17.39 6.46
#